data_AF-A0A1X2GEN6-F1
#
_entry.id   AF-A0A1X2GEN6-F1
#
_cell.length_a   1.000
_cell.length_b   1.000
_cell.length_c   1.000
_cell.angle_alpha   90.00
_cell.angle_beta   90.00
_cell.angle_gamma   90.00
#
_symmetry.space_group_name_H-M   'P 1'
#
loop_
_entity.id
_entity.type
_entity.pdbx_description
1 polymer ?
#
loop_
_entity_poly.entity_id
_entity_poly.type
_entity_poly.pdbx_seq_one_letter_code
_entity_poly.pdbx_strand_id
1 'polypeptide(L)'
;MLANQFANNVLMRLVSGTWVFDDDRDEGRMEQAARLMAHLSGRGAPLLAKKLIQQRTIPHLADVEVLELGTGTGMVGIVCDKLGAKQVTVTDYHPNVLKNVAVNLQLNTSRCHVAKLDFIEVAQATDPLWIDKKYPLVIASDLLYEMEHADHLPVAVEKLMIDEFYFMIPLRPTHWQEVQRFEQRMEQVGLYLRRVEDAEQEEDEGTVHYRYYEYARK
;
A
#
# COMPACT_ATOMS: atom_id res chain seq x y z
N MET A 1 -8.24 -11.98 -19.04
CA MET A 1 -7.43 -13.16 -18.64
C MET A 1 -5.93 -12.86 -18.66
N LEU A 2 -5.32 -12.47 -19.79
CA LEU A 2 -3.86 -12.24 -19.89
C LEU A 2 -3.30 -11.18 -18.91
N ALA A 3 -3.96 -10.03 -18.74
CA ALA A 3 -3.52 -8.99 -17.80
C ALA A 3 -3.59 -9.42 -16.33
N ASN A 4 -4.56 -10.27 -15.96
CA ASN A 4 -4.65 -10.87 -14.62
C ASN A 4 -3.53 -11.87 -14.38
N GLN A 5 -3.22 -12.72 -15.36
CA GLN A 5 -2.10 -13.65 -15.27
C GLN A 5 -0.76 -12.92 -15.15
N PHE A 6 -0.56 -11.84 -15.91
CA PHE A 6 0.66 -11.04 -15.83
C PHE A 6 0.83 -10.39 -14.45
N ALA A 7 -0.20 -9.71 -13.93
CA ALA A 7 -0.11 -9.08 -12.62
C ALA A 7 0.13 -10.11 -11.50
N ASN A 8 -0.57 -11.26 -11.54
CA ASN A 8 -0.34 -12.34 -10.58
C ASN A 8 1.10 -12.88 -10.66
N ASN A 9 1.66 -13.02 -11.87
CA ASN A 9 3.06 -13.42 -12.04
C ASN A 9 4.04 -12.40 -11.46
N VAL A 10 3.78 -11.10 -11.62
CA VAL A 10 4.60 -10.04 -11.00
C VAL A 10 4.54 -10.15 -9.47
N LEU A 11 3.34 -10.27 -8.90
CA LEU A 11 3.18 -10.38 -7.45
C LEU A 11 3.84 -11.66 -6.91
N MET A 12 3.70 -12.79 -7.60
CA MET A 12 4.38 -14.05 -7.26
C MET A 12 5.90 -13.89 -7.26
N ARG A 13 6.44 -13.16 -8.24
CA ARG A 13 7.88 -12.84 -8.29
C ARG A 13 8.33 -11.92 -7.17
N LEU A 14 7.48 -10.97 -6.77
CA LEU A 14 7.75 -10.06 -5.66
C LEU A 14 7.83 -10.81 -4.32
N VAL A 15 6.89 -11.72 -4.09
CA VAL A 15 6.85 -12.52 -2.86
C VAL A 15 7.96 -13.58 -2.81
N SER A 16 8.33 -14.17 -3.95
CA SER A 16 9.43 -15.14 -4.02
C SER A 16 10.82 -14.49 -4.06
N GLY A 17 10.93 -13.18 -4.33
CA GLY A 17 12.21 -12.48 -4.50
C GLY A 17 12.98 -12.92 -5.76
N THR A 18 12.28 -13.34 -6.81
CA THR A 18 12.85 -14.02 -8.00
C THR A 18 13.15 -13.07 -9.15
N TRP A 19 13.29 -11.76 -8.88
CA TRP A 19 13.77 -10.81 -9.89
C TRP A 19 15.27 -10.96 -10.20
N VAL A 20 15.98 -11.87 -9.53
CA VAL A 20 17.39 -12.22 -9.77
C VAL A 20 17.47 -13.55 -10.52
N PHE A 21 18.09 -13.54 -11.70
CA PHE A 21 18.21 -14.69 -12.62
C PHE A 21 19.08 -15.85 -12.08
N ASP A 22 18.75 -17.05 -12.58
CA ASP A 22 19.49 -18.33 -12.64
C ASP A 22 19.94 -18.98 -11.32
N ASP A 23 19.07 -19.79 -10.71
CA ASP A 23 19.49 -20.97 -9.95
C ASP A 23 18.34 -21.99 -9.83
N ASP A 24 18.66 -23.29 -9.81
CA ASP A 24 17.74 -24.46 -9.78
C ASP A 24 16.92 -24.59 -8.47
N ARG A 25 16.82 -23.50 -7.68
CA ARG A 25 16.03 -23.38 -6.44
C ARG A 25 14.65 -22.75 -6.67
N ASP A 26 14.21 -22.67 -7.92
CA ASP A 26 13.03 -21.91 -8.33
C ASP A 26 11.72 -22.55 -7.86
N GLU A 27 11.59 -23.90 -7.90
CA GLU A 27 10.34 -24.58 -7.53
C GLU A 27 9.98 -24.41 -6.04
N GLY A 28 10.93 -24.64 -5.12
CA GLY A 28 10.66 -24.51 -3.68
C GLY A 28 10.36 -23.06 -3.25
N ARG A 29 10.98 -22.08 -3.91
CA ARG A 29 10.71 -20.64 -3.68
C ARG A 29 9.35 -20.23 -4.23
N MET A 30 8.98 -20.75 -5.39
CA MET A 30 7.66 -20.49 -5.99
C MET A 30 6.54 -21.13 -5.17
N GLU A 31 6.75 -22.32 -4.61
CA GLU A 31 5.76 -22.95 -3.71
C GLU A 31 5.60 -22.17 -2.40
N GLN A 32 6.72 -21.72 -1.79
CA GLN A 32 6.66 -20.88 -0.59
C GLN A 32 6.00 -19.52 -0.89
N ALA A 33 6.28 -18.93 -2.05
CA ALA A 33 5.64 -17.70 -2.47
C ALA A 33 4.14 -17.88 -2.78
N ALA A 34 3.74 -19.03 -3.32
CA ALA A 34 2.33 -19.36 -3.52
C ALA A 34 1.60 -19.43 -2.17
N ARG A 35 2.21 -20.06 -1.15
CA ARG A 35 1.66 -20.12 0.21
C ARG A 35 1.58 -18.74 0.86
N LEU A 36 2.61 -17.91 0.69
CA LEU A 36 2.60 -16.53 1.18
C LEU A 36 1.53 -15.69 0.46
N MET A 37 1.37 -15.86 -0.85
CA MET A 37 0.33 -15.18 -1.63
C MET A 37 -1.07 -15.61 -1.21
N ALA A 38 -1.29 -16.88 -0.89
CA ALA A 38 -2.51 -17.36 -0.25
C ALA A 38 -2.75 -16.69 1.12
N HIS A 39 -1.69 -16.45 1.91
CA HIS A 39 -1.81 -15.74 3.19
C HIS A 39 -2.01 -14.21 3.04
N LEU A 40 -1.67 -13.68 1.87
CA LEU A 40 -1.94 -12.30 1.48
C LEU A 40 -3.29 -12.13 0.78
N SER A 41 -3.94 -13.25 0.45
CA SER A 41 -5.30 -13.29 -0.07
C SER A 41 -6.23 -12.51 0.86
N GLY A 42 -7.04 -11.63 0.27
CA GLY A 42 -8.04 -10.85 0.98
C GLY A 42 -7.51 -9.61 1.70
N ARG A 43 -6.25 -9.24 1.44
CA ARG A 43 -5.64 -8.00 1.95
C ARG A 43 -5.66 -6.91 0.90
N GLY A 44 -5.67 -5.65 1.35
CA GLY A 44 -5.66 -4.49 0.46
C GLY A 44 -4.40 -4.36 -0.40
N ALA A 45 -3.22 -4.74 0.13
CA ALA A 45 -1.94 -4.53 -0.54
C ALA A 45 -1.81 -5.25 -1.91
N PRO A 46 -2.05 -6.58 -2.04
CA PRO A 46 -1.98 -7.25 -3.33
C PRO A 46 -2.98 -6.73 -4.36
N LEU A 47 -4.19 -6.37 -3.92
CA LEU A 47 -5.23 -5.83 -4.78
C LEU A 47 -4.85 -4.44 -5.30
N LEU A 48 -4.28 -3.59 -4.44
CA LEU A 48 -3.80 -2.27 -4.84
C LEU A 48 -2.62 -2.38 -5.79
N ALA A 49 -1.66 -3.24 -5.48
CA ALA A 49 -0.51 -3.54 -6.34
C ALA A 49 -0.96 -4.03 -7.73
N LYS A 50 -1.91 -4.96 -7.79
CA LYS A 50 -2.52 -5.43 -9.04
C LYS A 50 -3.20 -4.31 -9.81
N LYS A 51 -3.98 -3.46 -9.14
CA LYS A 51 -4.65 -2.30 -9.76
C LYS A 51 -3.63 -1.33 -10.37
N LEU A 52 -2.55 -1.01 -9.66
CA LEU A 52 -1.47 -0.16 -10.15
C LEU A 52 -0.82 -0.72 -11.43
N ILE A 53 -0.49 -2.01 -11.44
CA ILE A 53 0.13 -2.68 -12.60
C ILE A 53 -0.80 -2.68 -13.82
N GLN A 54 -2.09 -2.98 -13.61
CA GLN A 54 -3.03 -3.23 -14.70
C GLN A 54 -3.65 -1.96 -15.26
N GLN A 55 -4.01 -1.03 -14.38
CA GLN A 55 -4.85 0.11 -14.74
C GLN A 55 -4.02 1.39 -14.91
N ARG A 56 -2.73 1.38 -14.54
CA ARG A 56 -1.85 2.56 -14.54
C ARG A 56 -2.53 3.76 -13.86
N THR A 57 -3.09 3.51 -12.68
CA THR A 57 -3.96 4.47 -11.97
C THR A 57 -3.25 5.79 -11.62
N ILE A 58 -1.92 5.78 -11.64
CA ILE A 58 -1.06 6.96 -11.45
C ILE A 58 -0.21 7.14 -12.72
N PRO A 59 -0.70 7.85 -13.76
CA PRO A 59 0.01 7.96 -15.03
C PRO A 59 1.37 8.68 -14.93
N HIS A 60 1.50 9.61 -13.97
CA HIS A 60 2.70 10.42 -13.75
C HIS A 60 3.61 9.86 -12.64
N LEU A 61 3.41 8.58 -12.28
CA LEU A 61 4.17 7.92 -11.20
C LEU A 61 5.68 8.07 -11.39
N ALA A 62 6.18 8.02 -12.63
CA ALA A 62 7.60 8.10 -12.93
C ALA A 62 8.27 9.41 -12.47
N ASP A 63 7.50 10.48 -12.33
CA ASP A 63 8.00 11.81 -11.99
C ASP A 63 7.78 12.18 -10.51
N VAL A 64 7.16 11.28 -9.74
CA VAL A 64 6.64 11.60 -8.41
C VAL A 64 7.36 10.85 -7.28
N GLU A 65 7.53 11.54 -6.15
CA GLU A 65 8.02 10.95 -4.90
C GLU A 65 6.84 10.40 -4.11
N VAL A 66 6.94 9.13 -3.71
CA VAL A 66 5.88 8.36 -3.09
C VAL A 66 6.21 8.06 -1.64
N LEU A 67 5.26 8.31 -0.73
CA LEU A 67 5.27 7.81 0.63
C LEU A 67 4.23 6.69 0.77
N GLU A 68 4.66 5.49 1.14
CA GLU A 68 3.77 4.42 1.55
C GLU A 68 3.63 4.39 3.07
N LEU A 69 2.39 4.51 3.56
CA LEU A 69 2.03 4.34 4.97
C LEU A 69 1.56 2.91 5.23
N GLY A 70 2.07 2.28 6.30
CA GLY A 70 1.68 0.92 6.67
C GLY A 70 2.09 -0.11 5.64
N THR A 71 3.37 -0.11 5.27
CA THR A 71 3.88 -0.88 4.13
C THR A 71 3.71 -2.39 4.28
N GLY A 72 3.62 -2.91 5.52
CA GLY A 72 3.46 -4.34 5.77
C GLY A 72 4.58 -5.16 5.15
N THR A 73 4.31 -5.81 4.01
CA THR A 73 5.33 -6.59 3.30
C THR A 73 6.24 -5.77 2.37
N GLY A 74 5.94 -4.50 2.10
CA GLY A 74 6.65 -3.72 1.10
C GLY A 74 6.06 -3.84 -0.31
N MET A 75 5.00 -4.61 -0.50
CA MET A 75 4.52 -4.99 -1.83
C MET A 75 4.11 -3.80 -2.68
N VAL A 76 3.30 -2.87 -2.16
CA VAL A 76 2.82 -1.72 -2.94
C VAL A 76 3.97 -0.78 -3.23
N GLY A 77 4.81 -0.46 -2.25
CA GLY A 77 6.00 0.36 -2.45
C GLY A 77 6.97 -0.21 -3.48
N ILE A 78 7.27 -1.52 -3.44
CA ILE A 78 8.11 -2.17 -4.46
C ILE A 78 7.46 -2.08 -5.84
N VAL A 79 6.15 -2.29 -5.96
CA VAL A 79 5.45 -2.11 -7.24
C VAL A 79 5.60 -0.69 -7.75
N CYS A 80 5.42 0.33 -6.91
CA CYS A 80 5.63 1.71 -7.31
C CYS A 80 7.06 1.96 -7.84
N ASP A 81 8.08 1.45 -7.15
CA ASP A 81 9.49 1.56 -7.60
C ASP A 81 9.72 0.84 -8.93
N LYS A 82 9.17 -0.38 -9.10
CA LYS A 82 9.29 -1.14 -10.36
C LYS A 82 8.52 -0.53 -11.53
N LEU A 83 7.44 0.20 -11.24
CA LEU A 83 6.70 0.98 -12.24
C LEU A 83 7.39 2.33 -12.56
N GLY A 84 8.54 2.60 -11.95
CA GLY A 84 9.42 3.70 -12.32
C GLY A 84 9.29 4.94 -11.44
N ALA A 85 8.63 4.86 -10.28
CA ALA A 85 8.51 5.99 -9.36
C ALA A 85 9.87 6.67 -9.11
N LYS A 86 9.87 8.01 -9.08
CA LYS A 86 11.11 8.81 -8.92
C LYS A 86 11.87 8.41 -7.67
N GLN A 87 11.15 8.29 -6.57
CA GLN A 87 11.62 7.72 -5.31
C GLN A 87 10.42 7.21 -4.51
N VAL A 88 10.58 6.07 -3.85
CA VAL A 88 9.60 5.55 -2.90
C VAL A 88 10.21 5.51 -1.50
N THR A 89 9.47 5.98 -0.50
CA THR A 89 9.75 5.78 0.93
C THR A 89 8.66 4.88 1.49
N VAL A 90 9.03 3.70 1.98
CA VAL A 90 8.11 2.74 2.59
C VAL A 90 8.21 2.81 4.10
N THR A 91 7.06 2.88 4.78
CA THR A 91 7.04 3.15 6.22
C THR A 91 6.11 2.25 7.01
N ASP A 92 6.50 2.01 8.25
CA ASP A 92 5.72 1.28 9.26
C ASP A 92 6.15 1.75 10.66
N TYR A 93 5.28 1.59 11.65
CA TYR A 93 5.62 1.91 13.04
C TYR A 93 6.40 0.76 13.69
N HIS A 94 6.17 -0.48 13.24
CA HIS A 94 6.65 -1.67 13.91
C HIS A 94 8.06 -2.07 13.44
N PRO A 95 9.07 -2.13 14.31
CA PRO A 95 10.47 -2.35 13.91
C PRO A 95 10.71 -3.70 13.24
N ASN A 96 9.97 -4.75 13.60
CA ASN A 96 10.09 -6.05 12.91
C ASN A 96 9.52 -6.01 11.49
N VAL A 97 8.49 -5.20 11.24
CA VAL A 97 7.95 -5.01 9.89
C VAL A 97 9.00 -4.32 9.02
N LEU A 98 9.61 -3.23 9.53
CA LEU A 98 10.69 -2.53 8.84
C LEU A 98 11.90 -3.43 8.51
N LYS A 99 12.30 -4.31 9.44
CA LYS A 99 13.35 -5.31 9.19
C LYS A 99 12.97 -6.27 8.06
N ASN A 100 11.73 -6.77 8.07
CA ASN A 100 11.24 -7.69 7.04
C ASN A 100 11.16 -6.99 5.67
N VAL A 101 10.65 -5.76 5.64
CA VAL A 101 10.57 -4.96 4.41
C VAL A 101 11.96 -4.72 3.84
N ALA A 102 12.95 -4.38 4.66
CA ALA A 102 14.33 -4.19 4.20
C ALA A 102 14.88 -5.44 3.48
N VAL A 103 14.58 -6.65 3.98
CA VAL A 103 14.92 -7.91 3.30
C VAL A 103 14.16 -8.05 1.98
N ASN A 104 12.86 -7.76 1.97
CA ASN A 104 12.04 -7.83 0.75
C ASN A 104 12.50 -6.85 -0.32
N LEU A 105 12.95 -5.65 0.05
CA LEU A 105 13.54 -4.68 -0.88
C LEU A 105 14.83 -5.23 -1.51
N GLN A 106 15.73 -5.84 -0.70
CA GLN A 106 16.96 -6.45 -1.20
C GLN A 106 16.66 -7.59 -2.17
N LEU A 107 15.76 -8.51 -1.79
CA LEU A 107 15.32 -9.64 -2.62
C LEU A 107 14.75 -9.17 -3.96
N ASN A 108 14.09 -8.02 -3.98
CA ASN A 108 13.50 -7.46 -5.18
C ASN A 108 14.39 -6.45 -5.90
N THR A 109 15.62 -6.22 -5.45
CA THR A 109 16.52 -5.16 -5.98
C THR A 109 15.77 -3.83 -6.11
N SER A 110 15.03 -3.47 -5.06
CA SER A 110 14.22 -2.26 -5.03
C SER A 110 15.03 -1.10 -4.44
N ARG A 111 14.79 0.10 -4.97
CA ARG A 111 15.44 1.35 -4.55
C ARG A 111 14.63 2.11 -3.49
N CYS A 112 13.58 1.48 -2.94
CA CYS A 112 12.79 2.08 -1.88
C CYS A 112 13.66 2.39 -0.66
N HIS A 113 13.37 3.50 0.02
CA HIS A 113 13.94 3.80 1.33
C HIS A 113 13.00 3.32 2.42
N VAL A 114 13.54 2.65 3.44
CA VAL A 114 12.77 2.24 4.63
C VAL A 114 12.90 3.32 5.70
N ALA A 115 11.78 3.74 6.28
CA ALA A 115 11.78 4.66 7.41
C ALA A 115 10.72 4.26 8.45
N LYS A 116 11.01 4.51 9.74
CA LYS A 116 9.99 4.40 10.79
C LYS A 116 9.03 5.58 10.69
N LEU A 117 7.74 5.30 10.69
CA LEU A 117 6.69 6.30 10.77
C LEU A 117 5.48 5.69 11.48
N ASP A 118 5.03 6.33 12.55
CA ASP A 118 3.71 6.08 13.13
C ASP A 118 2.78 7.23 12.73
N PHE A 119 1.72 6.93 11.97
CA PHE A 119 0.84 7.97 11.46
C PHE A 119 0.02 8.62 12.59
N ILE A 120 -0.17 7.94 13.72
CA ILE A 120 -0.81 8.53 14.91
C ILE A 120 0.12 9.58 15.52
N GLU A 121 1.42 9.28 15.65
CA GLU A 121 2.42 10.25 16.13
C GLU A 121 2.49 11.47 15.18
N VAL A 122 2.43 11.24 13.86
CA VAL A 122 2.35 12.34 12.86
C VAL A 122 1.07 13.17 13.04
N ALA A 123 -0.09 12.52 13.17
CA ALA A 123 -1.37 13.18 13.37
C ALA A 123 -1.38 14.02 14.65
N GLN A 124 -0.72 13.56 15.70
CA GLN A 124 -0.58 14.25 16.98
C GLN A 124 0.60 15.26 17.02
N ALA A 125 1.43 15.30 15.96
CA ALA A 125 2.65 16.11 15.88
C ALA A 125 3.65 15.83 17.01
N THR A 126 3.79 14.56 17.39
CA THR A 126 4.71 14.11 18.43
C THR A 126 6.02 13.53 17.89
N ASP A 127 6.09 13.15 16.60
CA ASP A 127 7.34 12.76 15.94
C ASP A 127 7.97 13.97 15.20
N PRO A 128 9.05 14.57 15.73
CA PRO A 128 9.69 15.72 15.10
C PRO A 128 10.35 15.41 13.75
N LEU A 129 10.64 14.14 13.45
CA LEU A 129 11.27 13.76 12.18
C LEU A 129 10.33 13.90 10.98
N TRP A 130 9.02 13.95 11.21
CA TRP A 130 8.00 14.03 10.17
C TRP A 130 7.25 15.36 10.15
N ILE A 131 7.58 16.28 11.06
CA ILE A 131 7.08 17.66 11.00
C ILE A 131 7.56 18.30 9.68
N ASP A 132 6.64 18.98 8.99
CA ASP A 132 6.83 19.66 7.71
C ASP A 132 7.31 18.78 6.53
N LYS A 133 7.45 17.47 6.72
CA LYS A 133 7.71 16.55 5.61
C LYS A 133 6.46 16.36 4.77
N LYS A 134 6.63 16.48 3.47
CA LYS A 134 5.55 16.44 2.50
C LYS A 134 5.97 15.60 1.29
N TYR A 135 5.02 14.84 0.76
CA TYR A 135 5.17 14.00 -0.41
C TYR A 135 4.08 14.34 -1.42
N PRO A 136 4.42 14.49 -2.71
CA PRO A 136 3.43 14.68 -3.75
C PRO A 136 2.35 13.59 -3.75
N LEU A 137 2.78 12.33 -3.55
CA LEU A 137 1.89 11.18 -3.53
C LEU A 137 2.04 10.40 -2.22
N VAL A 138 0.92 10.19 -1.53
CA VAL A 138 0.82 9.25 -0.41
C VAL A 138 0.01 8.03 -0.86
N ILE A 139 0.42 6.84 -0.45
CA ILE A 139 -0.30 5.60 -0.73
C ILE A 139 -0.37 4.74 0.53
N ALA A 140 -1.46 4.01 0.69
CA ALA A 140 -1.61 3.08 1.81
C ALA A 140 -2.50 1.91 1.41
N SER A 141 -2.46 0.85 2.21
CA SER A 141 -3.42 -0.24 2.10
C SER A 141 -3.68 -0.86 3.46
N ASP A 142 -4.93 -1.24 3.71
CA ASP A 142 -5.32 -2.03 4.88
C ASP A 142 -4.87 -1.41 6.22
N LEU A 143 -5.25 -0.16 6.49
CA LEU A 143 -4.89 0.55 7.74
C LEU A 143 -6.07 0.80 8.69
N LEU A 144 -7.31 0.54 8.29
CA LEU A 144 -8.51 0.84 9.08
C LEU A 144 -8.96 -0.34 9.95
N TYR A 145 -8.12 -0.74 10.90
CA TYR A 145 -8.43 -1.82 11.84
C TYR A 145 -9.21 -1.37 13.09
N GLU A 146 -9.02 -0.12 13.52
CA GLU A 146 -9.59 0.41 14.76
C GLU A 146 -10.10 1.83 14.51
N MET A 147 -11.07 2.26 15.32
CA MET A 147 -11.62 3.63 15.25
C MET A 147 -10.55 4.71 15.39
N GLU A 148 -9.51 4.47 16.21
CA GLU A 148 -8.38 5.38 16.35
C GLU A 148 -7.65 5.60 15.02
N HIS A 149 -7.53 4.57 14.18
CA HIS A 149 -6.94 4.70 12.84
C HIS A 149 -7.80 5.58 11.94
N ALA A 150 -9.12 5.42 11.99
CA ALA A 150 -10.06 6.26 11.23
C ALA A 150 -10.03 7.74 11.65
N ASP A 151 -9.72 8.03 12.92
CA ASP A 151 -9.58 9.39 13.43
C ASP A 151 -8.25 10.05 13.04
N HIS A 152 -7.15 9.30 13.06
CA HIS A 152 -5.80 9.86 12.92
C HIS A 152 -5.24 9.76 11.51
N LEU A 153 -5.52 8.70 10.75
CA LEU A 153 -4.98 8.51 9.40
C LEU A 153 -5.30 9.71 8.48
N PRO A 154 -6.53 10.25 8.43
CA PRO A 154 -6.82 11.44 7.62
C PRO A 154 -6.00 12.66 7.99
N VAL A 155 -5.75 12.88 9.29
CA VAL A 155 -4.94 14.01 9.78
C VAL A 155 -3.47 13.81 9.37
N ALA A 156 -2.95 12.58 9.47
CA ALA A 156 -1.61 12.26 9.02
C ALA A 156 -1.45 12.45 7.51
N VAL A 157 -2.42 11.98 6.72
CA VAL A 157 -2.43 12.16 5.26
C VAL A 157 -2.47 13.65 4.92
N GLU A 158 -3.34 14.46 5.56
CA GLU A 158 -3.34 15.91 5.37
C GLU A 158 -1.96 16.51 5.67
N LYS A 159 -1.32 16.11 6.76
CA LYS A 159 0.02 16.62 7.12
C LYS A 159 1.12 16.15 6.18
N LEU A 160 1.04 14.97 5.58
CA LEU A 160 2.11 14.39 4.76
C LEU A 160 1.91 14.59 3.25
N MET A 161 0.69 14.82 2.78
CA MET A 161 0.36 14.87 1.36
C MET A 161 0.41 16.29 0.80
N ILE A 162 1.01 16.45 -0.38
CA ILE A 162 0.90 17.65 -1.22
C ILE A 162 -0.30 17.51 -2.15
N ASP A 163 -0.31 16.50 -3.03
CA ASP A 163 -1.25 16.45 -4.15
C ASP A 163 -2.32 15.36 -4.01
N GLU A 164 -1.92 14.09 -3.90
CA GLU A 164 -2.85 12.97 -4.02
C GLU A 164 -2.58 11.81 -3.05
N PHE A 165 -3.68 11.16 -2.63
CA PHE A 165 -3.68 10.01 -1.74
C PHE A 165 -4.48 8.86 -2.32
N TYR A 166 -3.83 7.70 -2.38
CA TYR A 166 -4.42 6.46 -2.87
C TYR A 166 -4.54 5.45 -1.74
N PHE A 167 -5.73 4.90 -1.57
CA PHE A 167 -6.00 3.99 -0.46
C PHE A 167 -6.84 2.81 -0.89
N MET A 168 -6.49 1.62 -0.41
CA MET A 168 -7.30 0.44 -0.60
C MET A 168 -7.52 -0.28 0.72
N ILE A 169 -8.78 -0.58 1.02
CA ILE A 169 -9.18 -1.31 2.21
C ILE A 169 -10.01 -2.54 1.85
N PRO A 170 -9.85 -3.66 2.56
CA PRO A 170 -10.85 -4.71 2.55
C PRO A 170 -12.11 -4.22 3.28
N LEU A 171 -13.28 -4.47 2.70
CA LEU A 171 -14.57 -4.21 3.33
C LEU A 171 -14.99 -5.45 4.11
N ARG A 172 -14.84 -5.37 5.44
CA ARG A 172 -15.30 -6.40 6.37
C ARG A 172 -16.63 -5.94 6.97
N PRO A 173 -17.63 -6.84 7.16
CA PRO A 173 -18.92 -6.47 7.75
C PRO A 173 -18.83 -5.73 9.09
N THR A 174 -17.79 -6.00 9.86
CA THR A 174 -17.57 -5.42 11.19
C THR A 174 -16.92 -4.04 11.18
N HIS A 175 -16.39 -3.54 10.05
CA HIS A 175 -15.55 -2.32 10.03
C HIS A 175 -16.24 -1.11 9.39
N TRP A 176 -17.57 -1.14 9.21
CA TRP A 176 -18.30 -0.06 8.55
C TRP A 176 -18.25 1.26 9.33
N GLN A 177 -18.13 1.22 10.65
CA GLN A 177 -18.04 2.43 11.47
C GLN A 177 -16.72 3.15 11.23
N GLU A 178 -15.62 2.41 11.16
CA GLU A 178 -14.27 2.89 10.87
C GLU A 178 -14.22 3.50 9.47
N VAL A 179 -14.84 2.85 8.48
CA VAL A 179 -14.92 3.36 7.11
C VAL A 179 -15.67 4.68 7.05
N GLN A 180 -16.87 4.74 7.63
CA GLN A 180 -17.68 5.97 7.66
C GLN A 180 -16.95 7.09 8.41
N ARG A 181 -16.27 6.74 9.51
CA ARG A 181 -15.50 7.70 10.29
C ARG A 181 -14.32 8.25 9.50
N PHE A 182 -13.57 7.38 8.82
CA PHE A 182 -12.46 7.75 7.96
C PHE A 182 -12.93 8.70 6.85
N GLU A 183 -13.99 8.35 6.12
CA GLU A 183 -14.55 9.18 5.04
C GLU A 183 -14.99 10.55 5.57
N GLN A 184 -15.72 10.59 6.68
CA GLN A 184 -16.12 11.84 7.34
C GLN A 184 -14.90 12.68 7.73
N ARG A 185 -13.86 12.04 8.27
CA ARG A 185 -12.68 12.73 8.76
C ARG A 185 -11.81 13.25 7.62
N MET A 186 -11.72 12.54 6.48
CA MET A 186 -11.07 13.02 5.25
C MET A 186 -11.71 14.33 4.75
N GLU A 187 -13.04 14.41 4.76
CA GLU A 187 -13.76 15.64 4.41
C GLU A 187 -13.45 16.78 5.41
N GLN A 188 -13.47 16.49 6.71
CA GLN A 188 -13.19 17.48 7.75
C GLN A 188 -11.78 18.09 7.68
N VAL A 189 -10.78 17.31 7.26
CA VAL A 189 -9.42 17.82 7.05
C VAL A 189 -9.25 18.50 5.69
N GLY A 190 -10.33 18.63 4.90
CA GLY A 190 -10.36 19.39 3.65
C GLY A 190 -9.85 18.63 2.42
N LEU A 191 -9.67 17.32 2.51
CA LEU A 191 -9.25 16.48 1.39
C LEU A 191 -10.46 16.05 0.56
N TYR A 192 -10.38 16.20 -0.76
CA TYR A 192 -11.48 15.95 -1.67
C TYR A 192 -11.42 14.53 -2.25
N LEU A 193 -12.53 13.81 -2.18
CA LEU A 193 -12.69 12.50 -2.81
C LEU A 193 -12.86 12.66 -4.33
N ARG A 194 -11.83 12.28 -5.10
CA ARG A 194 -11.88 12.26 -6.58
C ARG A 194 -12.59 11.02 -7.10
N ARG A 195 -12.35 9.87 -6.49
CA ARG A 195 -12.92 8.60 -6.92
C ARG A 195 -13.04 7.63 -5.76
N VAL A 196 -14.13 6.88 -5.75
CA VAL A 196 -14.32 5.69 -4.92
C VAL A 196 -14.78 4.54 -5.83
N GLU A 197 -14.26 3.35 -5.61
CA GLU A 197 -14.61 2.16 -6.36
C GLU A 197 -14.68 0.96 -5.41
N ASP A 198 -15.86 0.34 -5.34
CA ASP A 198 -16.04 -0.95 -4.67
C ASP A 198 -15.90 -2.07 -5.68
N ALA A 199 -15.25 -3.15 -5.27
CA ALA A 199 -15.14 -4.33 -6.09
C ALA A 199 -15.05 -5.60 -5.24
N GLU A 200 -15.30 -6.72 -5.91
CA GLU A 200 -15.34 -8.05 -5.33
C GLU A 200 -14.32 -8.92 -6.06
N GLN A 201 -13.60 -9.74 -5.31
CA GLN A 201 -12.70 -10.73 -5.89
C GLN A 201 -12.99 -12.09 -5.26
N GLU A 202 -13.26 -13.07 -6.12
CA GLU A 202 -13.29 -14.47 -5.70
C GLU A 202 -11.86 -14.93 -5.42
N GLU A 203 -11.67 -15.45 -4.21
CA GLU A 203 -10.43 -16.06 -3.76
C GLU A 203 -10.72 -17.46 -3.19
N ASP A 204 -9.67 -18.26 -2.98
CA ASP A 204 -9.80 -19.66 -2.57
C ASP A 204 -10.53 -19.81 -1.21
N GLU A 205 -10.45 -18.80 -0.34
CA GLU A 205 -11.10 -18.77 0.98
C GLU A 205 -12.47 -18.06 0.97
N GLY A 206 -12.92 -17.54 -0.17
CA GLY A 206 -14.22 -16.88 -0.34
C GLY A 206 -14.16 -15.57 -1.12
N THR A 207 -15.30 -14.88 -1.21
CA THR A 207 -15.39 -13.57 -1.86
C THR A 207 -14.89 -12.48 -0.92
N VAL A 208 -13.92 -11.70 -1.39
CA VAL A 208 -13.41 -10.53 -0.67
C VAL A 208 -13.93 -9.27 -1.34
N HIS A 209 -14.57 -8.43 -0.53
CA HIS A 209 -14.99 -7.09 -0.93
C HIS A 209 -13.91 -6.09 -0.55
N TYR A 210 -13.66 -5.10 -1.40
CA TYR A 210 -12.69 -4.04 -1.13
C TYR A 210 -13.20 -2.71 -1.67
N ARG A 211 -12.71 -1.63 -1.06
CA ARG A 211 -12.95 -0.26 -1.48
C ARG A 211 -11.64 0.41 -1.79
N TYR A 212 -11.59 1.04 -2.95
CA TYR A 212 -10.49 1.85 -3.42
C TYR A 212 -10.88 3.34 -3.38
N TYR A 213 -9.94 4.18 -2.97
CA TYR A 213 -10.10 5.62 -2.93
C TYR A 213 -8.98 6.34 -3.66
N GLU A 214 -9.35 7.43 -4.32
CA GLU A 214 -8.47 8.48 -4.78
C GLU A 214 -8.91 9.80 -4.12
N TYR A 215 -8.05 10.36 -3.28
CA TYR A 215 -8.23 11.68 -2.69
C TYR A 215 -7.22 12.66 -3.28
N ALA A 216 -7.55 13.95 -3.28
CA ALA A 216 -6.64 15.01 -3.67
C ALA A 216 -6.80 16.27 -2.83
N ARG A 217 -5.75 17.09 -2.84
CA ARG A 217 -5.79 18.49 -2.40
C ARG A 217 -6.29 19.38 -3.53
N LYS A 218 -7.07 20.41 -3.19
CA LYS A 218 -7.53 21.43 -4.15
C LYS A 218 -6.44 22.45 -4.47
#